data_AF-A0A953FBI1-F1
#
_entry.id   AF-A0A953FBI1-F1
#
_cell.length_a   1.000
_cell.length_b   1.000
_cell.length_c   1.000
_cell.angle_alpha   90.00
_cell.angle_beta   90.00
_cell.angle_gamma   90.00
#
_symmetry.space_group_name_H-M   'P 1'
#
loop_
_entity.id
_entity.type
_entity.pdbx_description
1 polymer ?
#
loop_
_entity_poly.entity_id
_entity_poly.type
_entity_poly.pdbx_seq_one_letter_code
_entity_poly.pdbx_strand_id
1 'polypeptide(L)'
;MIPKNITDHFELMHVSRTWDELHARFGFDLKGWKKEFREFLLRQPRNTTEVDAFLIFGSRQINPVLNRILSRDPSYPTFHKLIDYILNEHIRQKK
;
A
#
# COMPACT_ATOMS: atom_id res chain seq x y z
N MET A 1 1.18 -11.70 6.50
CA MET A 1 1.12 -11.02 7.81
C MET A 1 1.65 -9.61 7.60
N ILE A 2 0.90 -8.59 8.00
CA ILE A 2 1.35 -7.19 7.89
C ILE A 2 2.25 -6.90 9.12
N PRO A 3 3.46 -6.35 8.93
CA PRO A 3 4.34 -5.98 10.05
C PRO A 3 3.70 -5.00 11.05
N LYS A 4 3.95 -5.19 12.36
CA LYS A 4 3.35 -4.35 13.42
C LYS A 4 3.69 -2.87 13.31
N ASN A 5 4.94 -2.56 12.98
CA ASN A 5 5.41 -1.18 12.77
C ASN A 5 4.60 -0.44 11.68
N ILE A 6 4.09 -1.17 10.69
CA ILE A 6 3.25 -0.60 9.64
C ILE A 6 1.87 -0.31 10.21
N THR A 7 1.22 -1.27 10.87
CA THR A 7 -0.11 -1.06 11.47
C THR A 7 -0.14 0.08 12.51
N ASP A 8 0.93 0.26 13.27
CA ASP A 8 0.95 1.25 14.37
C ASP A 8 1.20 2.70 13.89
N HIS A 9 1.75 2.88 12.68
CA HIS A 9 2.20 4.19 12.19
C HIS A 9 1.67 4.58 10.80
N PHE A 10 1.03 3.66 10.10
CA PHE A 10 0.46 3.93 8.78
C PHE A 10 -0.92 4.57 8.93
N GLU A 11 -1.15 5.66 8.19
CA GLU A 11 -2.29 6.55 8.39
C GLU A 11 -2.84 6.97 7.01
N LEU A 12 -4.00 7.63 6.97
CA LEU A 12 -4.64 8.05 5.73
C LEU A 12 -3.74 8.92 4.83
N MET A 13 -2.90 9.78 5.41
CA MET A 13 -1.95 10.56 4.61
C MET A 13 -0.92 9.67 3.88
N HIS A 14 -0.53 8.56 4.51
CA HIS A 14 0.40 7.59 3.92
C HIS A 14 -0.25 6.77 2.81
N VAL A 15 -1.57 6.56 2.87
CA VAL A 15 -2.35 5.97 1.75
C VAL A 15 -2.21 6.84 0.50
N SER A 16 -2.42 8.16 0.64
CA SER A 16 -2.27 9.09 -0.49
C SER A 16 -0.86 9.05 -1.07
N ARG A 17 0.17 9.16 -0.21
CA ARG A 17 1.57 9.06 -0.65
C ARG A 17 1.88 7.73 -1.33
N THR A 18 1.32 6.62 -0.85
CA THR A 18 1.54 5.31 -1.46
C THR A 18 1.00 5.28 -2.89
N TRP A 19 -0.17 5.88 -3.14
CA TRP A 19 -0.65 6.04 -4.51
C TRP A 19 0.29 6.86 -5.37
N ASP A 20 0.76 8.01 -4.85
CA ASP A 20 1.65 8.89 -5.60
C ASP A 20 2.95 8.17 -5.99
N GLU A 21 3.55 7.40 -5.06
CA GLU A 21 4.75 6.60 -5.32
C GLU A 21 4.50 5.46 -6.32
N LEU A 22 3.35 4.78 -6.24
CA LEU A 22 2.98 3.74 -7.20
C LEU A 22 2.85 4.28 -8.62
N HIS A 23 2.28 5.49 -8.76
CA HIS A 23 2.20 6.17 -10.04
C HIS A 23 3.57 6.63 -10.52
N ALA A 24 4.30 7.37 -9.68
CA ALA A 24 5.57 8.00 -10.05
C ALA A 24 6.65 6.98 -10.44
N ARG A 25 6.74 5.84 -9.74
CA ARG A 25 7.81 4.84 -9.97
C ARG A 25 7.43 3.75 -10.96
N PHE A 26 6.15 3.37 -11.01
CA PHE A 26 5.70 2.19 -11.76
C PHE A 26 4.63 2.51 -12.81
N GLY A 27 4.18 3.77 -12.91
CA GLY A 27 3.18 4.19 -13.89
C GLY A 27 1.79 3.61 -13.62
N PHE A 28 1.45 3.29 -12.38
CA PHE A 28 0.12 2.76 -12.06
C PHE A 28 -0.98 3.74 -12.48
N ASP A 29 -2.02 3.24 -13.16
CA ASP A 29 -3.25 4.02 -13.38
C ASP A 29 -4.01 4.17 -12.07
N LEU A 30 -3.86 5.34 -11.44
CA LEU A 30 -4.50 5.62 -10.15
C LEU A 30 -6.02 5.58 -10.23
N LYS A 31 -6.62 5.89 -11.39
CA LYS A 31 -8.08 5.89 -11.52
C LYS A 31 -8.61 4.46 -11.45
N GLY A 32 -8.03 3.55 -12.23
CA GLY A 32 -8.37 2.12 -12.20
C GLY A 32 -8.12 1.51 -10.82
N TRP A 33 -6.92 1.67 -10.28
CA TRP A 33 -6.57 1.05 -9.00
C TRP A 33 -7.36 1.60 -7.81
N LYS A 34 -7.64 2.92 -7.77
CA LYS A 34 -8.50 3.49 -6.72
C LYS A 34 -9.95 3.02 -6.84
N LYS A 35 -10.45 2.77 -8.06
CA LYS A 35 -11.77 2.17 -8.27
C LYS A 35 -11.81 0.75 -7.70
N GLU A 36 -10.83 -0.09 -8.03
CA GLU A 36 -10.73 -1.44 -7.48
C GLU A 36 -10.62 -1.44 -5.95
N PHE A 37 -9.84 -0.52 -5.39
CA PHE A 37 -9.74 -0.37 -3.94
C PHE A 37 -11.08 0.02 -3.30
N ARG A 38 -11.85 0.95 -3.88
CA ARG A 38 -13.18 1.30 -3.36
C ARG A 38 -14.12 0.11 -3.38
N GLU A 39 -14.13 -0.66 -4.46
CA GLU A 39 -14.93 -1.88 -4.56
C GLU A 39 -14.51 -2.92 -3.52
N PHE A 40 -13.21 -3.04 -3.25
CA PHE A 40 -12.68 -3.88 -2.19
C PHE A 40 -13.11 -3.40 -0.79
N LEU A 41 -13.01 -2.10 -0.52
CA LEU A 41 -13.38 -1.47 0.75
C LEU A 41 -14.86 -1.68 1.07
N LEU A 42 -15.75 -1.52 0.08
CA LEU A 42 -17.20 -1.75 0.24
C LEU A 42 -17.55 -3.19 0.64
N ARG A 43 -16.67 -4.15 0.35
CA ARG A 43 -16.85 -5.57 0.71
C ARG A 43 -16.26 -5.93 2.07
N GLN A 44 -15.58 -5.00 2.74
CA GLN A 44 -15.01 -5.27 4.05
C GLN A 44 -16.06 -5.22 5.16
N PRO A 45 -15.85 -5.97 6.26
CA PRO A 45 -16.65 -5.82 7.48
C PRO A 45 -16.65 -4.37 8.00
N ARG A 46 -17.76 -3.93 8.61
CA ARG A 46 -17.95 -2.54 9.09
C ARG A 46 -16.89 -2.04 10.09
N ASN A 47 -16.22 -2.95 10.79
CA ASN A 47 -15.16 -2.64 11.75
C ASN A 47 -13.77 -2.50 11.10
N THR A 48 -13.65 -2.71 9.79
CA THR A 48 -12.37 -2.55 9.08
C THR A 48 -12.16 -1.08 8.76
N THR A 49 -11.06 -0.51 9.23
CA THR A 49 -10.71 0.86 8.87
C THR A 49 -10.27 0.95 7.40
N GLU A 50 -10.38 2.13 6.79
CA GLU A 50 -9.90 2.34 5.42
C GLU A 50 -8.40 2.02 5.29
N VAL A 51 -7.62 2.35 6.32
CA VAL A 51 -6.19 2.07 6.38
C VAL A 51 -5.92 0.56 6.40
N ASP A 52 -6.61 -0.20 7.27
CA ASP A 52 -6.47 -1.65 7.31
C ASP A 52 -6.87 -2.29 5.99
N ALA A 53 -8.00 -1.84 5.42
CA ALA A 53 -8.46 -2.31 4.13
C ALA A 53 -7.42 -2.03 3.03
N PHE A 54 -6.77 -0.87 3.06
CA PHE A 54 -5.73 -0.51 2.10
C PHE A 54 -4.49 -1.38 2.23
N LEU A 55 -4.03 -1.64 3.46
CA LEU A 55 -2.88 -2.53 3.71
C LEU A 55 -3.17 -3.96 3.24
N ILE A 56 -4.38 -4.47 3.51
CA ILE A 56 -4.80 -5.79 3.05
C ILE A 56 -4.91 -5.82 1.52
N PHE A 57 -5.53 -4.80 0.92
CA PHE A 57 -5.66 -4.67 -0.53
C PHE A 57 -4.29 -4.66 -1.20
N GLY A 58 -3.38 -3.81 -0.73
CA GLY A 58 -2.04 -3.69 -1.28
C GLY A 58 -1.22 -4.98 -1.12
N SER A 59 -1.31 -5.66 0.03
CA SER A 59 -0.66 -6.97 0.22
C SER A 59 -1.20 -8.04 -0.72
N ARG A 60 -2.49 -8.03 -1.06
CA ARG A 60 -3.14 -9.09 -1.86
C ARG A 60 -3.11 -8.83 -3.36
N GLN A 61 -3.31 -7.57 -3.77
CA GLN A 61 -3.49 -7.19 -5.17
C GLN A 61 -2.27 -6.48 -5.75
N ILE A 62 -1.68 -5.54 -5.00
CA ILE A 62 -0.56 -4.73 -5.49
C ILE A 62 0.77 -5.48 -5.38
N ASN A 63 1.01 -6.19 -4.27
CA ASN A 63 2.27 -6.89 -4.02
C ASN A 63 2.64 -7.90 -5.14
N PRO A 64 1.73 -8.76 -5.61
CA PRO A 64 2.04 -9.66 -6.74
C PRO A 64 2.39 -8.91 -8.02
N VAL A 65 1.71 -7.79 -8.31
CA VAL A 65 1.99 -6.96 -9.49
C VAL A 65 3.38 -6.34 -9.40
N LEU A 66 3.73 -5.76 -8.25
CA LEU A 66 5.07 -5.20 -8.04
C LEU A 66 6.16 -6.26 -8.14
N ASN A 67 5.94 -7.44 -7.57
CA ASN A 67 6.89 -8.55 -7.67
C ASN A 67 7.07 -9.00 -9.12
N ARG A 68 5.99 -9.05 -9.90
CA ARG A 68 6.06 -9.38 -11.33
C ARG A 68 6.85 -8.35 -12.13
N ILE A 69 6.62 -7.06 -11.90
CA ILE A 69 7.35 -5.97 -12.57
C ILE A 69 8.86 -6.04 -12.25
N LEU A 70 9.20 -6.35 -11.00
CA LEU A 70 10.58 -6.35 -10.51
C LEU A 70 11.28 -7.71 -10.60
N SER A 71 10.65 -8.71 -11.25
CA SER A 71 11.16 -10.09 -11.36
C SER A 71 11.56 -10.71 -10.02
N ARG A 72 10.75 -10.47 -8.98
CA ARG A 72 10.96 -11.01 -7.63
C ARG A 72 10.10 -12.24 -7.38
N ASP A 73 10.48 -13.01 -6.37
CA ASP A 73 9.66 -14.09 -5.86
C ASP A 73 8.26 -13.58 -5.47
N PRO A 74 7.17 -14.29 -5.82
CA PRO A 74 5.80 -13.86 -5.52
C PRO A 74 5.52 -13.60 -4.03
N SER A 75 6.24 -14.29 -3.13
CA SER A 75 6.11 -14.12 -1.67
C SER A 75 6.92 -12.94 -1.12
N TYR A 76 7.79 -12.32 -1.93
CA TYR A 76 8.59 -11.19 -1.47
C TYR A 76 7.69 -10.01 -1.09
N PRO A 77 7.89 -9.35 0.06
CA PRO A 77 6.98 -8.31 0.55
C PRO A 77 7.28 -6.92 -0.04
N THR A 78 7.36 -6.79 -1.36
CA THR A 78 7.71 -5.53 -2.04
C THR A 78 6.80 -4.37 -1.61
N PHE A 79 5.49 -4.60 -1.51
CA PHE A 79 4.55 -3.56 -1.10
C PHE A 79 4.79 -3.09 0.34
N HIS A 80 5.06 -4.00 1.27
CA HIS A 80 5.39 -3.61 2.65
C HIS A 80 6.71 -2.82 2.71
N LYS A 81 7.71 -3.19 1.90
CA LYS A 81 8.97 -2.43 1.79
C LYS A 81 8.76 -1.01 1.25
N LEU A 82 7.81 -0.83 0.32
CA LEU A 82 7.42 0.50 -0.15
C LEU A 82 6.78 1.32 0.98
N ILE A 83 5.89 0.71 1.77
CA ILE A 83 5.29 1.39 2.93
C ILE A 83 6.35 1.76 3.97
N ASP A 84 7.25 0.84 4.31
CA ASP A 84 8.37 1.11 5.22
C ASP A 84 9.21 2.30 4.72
N TYR A 85 9.46 2.39 3.42
CA TYR A 85 10.15 3.53 2.81
C TYR A 85 9.38 4.85 3.04
N ILE A 86 8.07 4.86 2.76
CA ILE A 86 7.21 6.05 2.93
C ILE A 86 7.19 6.53 4.39
N LEU A 87 7.07 5.59 5.34
CA LEU A 87 7.09 5.90 6.77
C LEU A 87 8.44 6.50 7.18
N ASN A 88 9.55 5.92 6.72
CA ASN A 88 10.89 6.41 7.05
C ASN A 88 11.22 7.77 6.41
N GLU A 89 10.77 8.03 5.19
CA GLU A 89 10.90 9.34 4.55
C GLU A 89 10.14 10.42 5.31
N HIS A 90 8.94 10.11 5.81
CA HIS A 90 8.15 11.07 6.58
C HIS A 90 8.84 11.45 7.90
N ILE A 91 9.47 10.48 8.58
CA ILE A 91 10.26 10.74 9.79
C ILE A 91 11.44 11.68 9.50
N ARG A 92 12.08 11.54 8.33
CA ARG A 92 13.21 12.40 7.93
C ARG A 92 12.79 13.84 7.61
N GLN A 93 11.61 14.05 7.04
CA GLN A 93 11.09 15.39 6.73
C GLN A 93 10.61 16.17 7.97
N LYS A 94 10.41 15.49 9.11
CA LYS A 94 10.05 16.12 10.40
C LYS A 94 11.25 16.53 11.27
N LYS A 95 12.48 16.19 10.86
CA LYS A 95 13.72 16.64 11.50
C LYS A 95 14.32 17.81 10.73
#